data_AF-A0A967GY79-F1
#
_entry.id   AF-A0A967GY79-F1
#
_cell.length_a   1.000
_cell.length_b   1.000
_cell.length_c   1.000
_cell.angle_alpha   90.00
_cell.angle_beta   90.00
_cell.angle_gamma   90.00
#
_symmetry.space_group_name_H-M   'P 1'
#
loop_
_entity.id
_entity.type
_entity.pdbx_description
1 polymer ?
#
loop_
_entity_poly.entity_id
_entity_poly.type
_entity_poly.pdbx_seq_one_letter_code
_entity_poly.pdbx_strand_id
1 'polypeptide(L)' 'MLTSDFDYDLPPELIAKHPLPDRAASRMMVVERAGGTI' A
#
# COMPACT_ATOMS: atom_id res chain seq x y z
N MET A 1 -13.49 -18.59 -4.36
CA MET A 1 -12.75 -17.32 -4.51
C MET A 1 -11.74 -17.49 -5.61
N LEU A 2 -11.69 -16.51 -6.50
CA LEU A 2 -10.71 -16.41 -7.56
C LEU A 2 -9.65 -15.39 -7.13
N THR A 3 -8.45 -15.47 -7.71
CA THR A 3 -7.39 -14.47 -7.44
C THR A 3 -7.81 -13.06 -7.88
N SER A 4 -8.70 -12.97 -8.87
CA SER A 4 -9.29 -11.72 -9.34
C SER A 4 -10.14 -11.00 -8.29
N ASP A 5 -10.60 -11.70 -7.25
CA ASP A 5 -11.38 -11.09 -6.16
C ASP A 5 -10.53 -10.09 -5.33
N PHE A 6 -9.22 -10.08 -5.53
CA PHE A 6 -8.24 -9.25 -4.83
C PHE A 6 -7.43 -8.34 -5.77
N ASP A 7 -7.82 -8.25 -7.05
CA ASP A 7 -7.14 -7.41 -8.03
C ASP A 7 -7.52 -5.93 -7.84
N TYR A 8 -6.57 -5.01 -8.06
CA TYR A 8 -6.80 -3.57 -7.94
C TYR A 8 -5.92 -2.79 -8.92
N ASP A 9 -6.42 -1.64 -9.36
CA ASP A 9 -5.68 -0.76 -10.27
C ASP A 9 -4.46 -0.17 -9.58
N LEU A 10 -3.26 -0.63 -9.97
CA LEU A 10 -1.98 -0.11 -9.49
C LEU A 10 -1.18 0.52 -10.64
N PRO A 11 -1.11 1.85 -10.73
CA PRO A 11 -0.24 2.52 -11.68
C PRO A 11 1.23 2.08 -11.47
N PRO A 12 1.95 1.65 -12.54
CA PRO A 12 3.30 1.10 -12.42
C PRO A 12 4.32 2.05 -11.76
N GLU A 13 4.12 3.36 -11.91
CA GLU A 13 4.97 4.41 -11.32
C GLU A 13 4.91 4.48 -9.79
N LEU A 14 3.86 3.92 -9.16
CA LEU A 14 3.74 3.87 -7.70
C LEU A 14 4.56 2.74 -7.07
N ILE A 15 5.12 1.84 -7.88
CA ILE A 15 6.00 0.76 -7.41
C ILE A 15 7.40 1.34 -7.19
N ALA A 16 7.81 1.41 -5.92
CA ALA A 16 9.14 1.89 -5.56
C ALA A 16 10.24 1.00 -6.16
N LYS A 17 11.12 1.60 -6.96
CA LYS A 17 12.27 0.90 -7.58
C LYS A 17 13.47 0.78 -6.64
N HIS A 18 13.60 1.73 -5.72
CA HIS A 18 14.67 1.82 -4.72
C HIS A 18 14.07 2.33 -3.40
N PRO A 19 14.66 2.01 -2.24
CA PRO A 19 14.24 2.59 -0.97
C PRO A 19 14.48 4.11 -0.94
N LEU A 20 13.76 4.80 -0.05
CA LEU A 20 14.03 6.21 0.22
C LEU A 20 15.43 6.42 0.83
N PRO A 21 16.09 7.56 0.55
CA PRO A 21 17.40 7.89 1.13
C PRO A 21 17.39 7.92 2.66
N ASP A 22 16.35 8.53 3.24
CA ASP A 22 16.03 8.37 4.66
C ASP A 22 14.92 7.32 4.79
N ARG A 23 15.24 6.21 5.46
CA ARG A 23 14.29 5.11 5.64
C ARG A 23 13.10 5.51 6.53
N ALA A 24 13.31 6.40 7.50
CA ALA A 24 12.27 6.83 8.43
C ALA A 24 11.23 7.76 7.76
N ALA A 25 11.57 8.34 6.60
CA ALA A 25 10.68 9.20 5.83
C ALA A 25 9.61 8.42 5.03
N SER A 26 9.57 7.09 5.11
CA SER A 26 8.54 6.27 4.46
C SER A 26 7.15 6.53 5.06
N ARG A 27 6.11 6.52 4.23
CA ARG A 27 4.73 6.68 4.69
C ARG A 27 4.25 5.41 5.41
N MET A 28 3.50 5.58 6.49
CA MET A 28 2.79 4.51 7.19
C MET A 28 1.29 4.74 7.05
N MET A 29 0.58 3.79 6.42
CA MET A 29 -0.88 3.77 6.42
C MET A 29 -1.34 3.04 7.69
N VAL A 30 -2.19 3.68 8.48
CA VAL A 30 -2.80 3.09 9.67
C VAL A 30 -4.23 2.71 9.32
N VAL A 31 -4.68 1.53 9.72
CA VAL A 31 -6.06 1.07 9.49
C VAL A 31 -6.59 0.47 10.78
N GLU A 32 -7.72 0.97 11.25
CA GLU A 32 -8.41 0.46 12.42
C GLU A 32 -9.39 -0.64 11.98
N ARG A 33 -9.14 -1.87 12.45
CA ARG A 33 -9.79 -3.08 11.92
C ARG A 33 -11.27 -3.20 12.27
N ALA A 34 -11.70 -2.75 13.44
CA ALA A 34 -13.07 -2.99 13.91
C ALA A 34 -14.06 -1.99 13.32
N GLY A 35 -13.65 -0.73 13.18
CA GLY A 35 -14.42 0.36 12.60
C GLY A 35 -14.13 0.62 11.13
N GLY A 36 -13.12 -0.02 10.54
CA GLY A 36 -12.82 0.09 9.10
C GLY A 36 -12.36 1.49 8.68
N THR A 37 -11.75 2.23 9.61
CA THR A 37 -11.26 3.59 9.36
C THR A 37 -9.77 3.57 9.01
N ILE A 38 -9.34 4.58 8.24
CA ILE A 38 -7.96 4.79 7.77
C ILE A 38 -7.48 6.15 8.27
#